data_AF-A0A521I7U5-F1
#
_entry.id   AF-A0A521I7U5-F1
#
_cell.length_a   1.000
_cell.length_b   1.000
_cell.length_c   1.000
_cell.angle_alpha   90.00
_cell.angle_beta   90.00
_cell.angle_gamma   90.00
#
_symmetry.space_group_name_H-M   'P 1'
#
loop_
_entity.id
_entity.type
_entity.pdbx_description
1 polymer ?
#
loop_
_entity_poly.entity_id
_entity_poly.type
_entity_poly.pdbx_seq_one_letter_code
_entity_poly.pdbx_strand_id
1 'polypeptide(L)'
;MKLARNQKLVVGAATLWMLAYPFLFLMLWFGMFATIFASVAARNEPPPAPFFGIFLCVLPLHLLTIGVMFALMIFYWAHIIKNTTTSDTLRVLFGVGIFWFGYFVMPFYFFFFVWRDETPAWARTQPTSSAQTTGVSAQNT
;
A
#
# COMPACT_ATOMS: atom_id res chain seq x y z
N MET A 1 4.38 -16.20 -3.46
CA MET A 1 5.43 -16.23 -4.51
C MET A 1 6.70 -15.71 -3.86
N LYS A 2 7.85 -16.40 -4.00
CA LYS A 2 9.11 -15.86 -3.47
C LYS A 2 9.66 -14.83 -4.46
N LEU A 3 9.91 -13.62 -3.99
CA LEU A 3 10.47 -12.53 -4.79
C LEU A 3 11.96 -12.42 -4.52
N ALA A 4 12.73 -12.08 -5.55
CA ALA A 4 14.15 -11.77 -5.38
C ALA A 4 14.31 -10.49 -4.53
N ARG A 5 15.46 -10.37 -3.83
CA ARG A 5 15.73 -9.23 -2.94
C ARG A 5 15.57 -7.87 -3.63
N ASN A 6 16.05 -7.75 -4.86
CA ASN A 6 15.94 -6.51 -5.64
C ASN A 6 14.48 -6.17 -5.95
N GLN A 7 13.64 -7.18 -6.25
CA GLN A 7 12.21 -6.97 -6.50
C GLN A 7 11.50 -6.49 -5.22
N LYS A 8 11.84 -7.07 -4.06
CA LYS A 8 11.31 -6.61 -2.77
C LYS A 8 11.64 -5.14 -2.50
N LEU A 9 12.89 -4.74 -2.78
CA LEU A 9 13.31 -3.34 -2.60
C LEU A 9 12.55 -2.39 -3.51
N VAL A 10 12.37 -2.73 -4.79
CA VAL A 10 11.61 -1.89 -5.74
C VAL A 10 10.16 -1.73 -5.31
N VAL A 11 9.49 -2.83 -4.96
CA VAL A 11 8.09 -2.80 -4.49
C VAL A 11 7.97 -2.02 -3.17
N GLY A 12 8.91 -2.22 -2.24
CA GLY A 12 8.96 -1.51 -0.97
C GLY A 12 9.15 -0.02 -1.14
N ALA A 13 10.09 0.39 -1.99
CA ALA A 13 10.33 1.81 -2.31
C ALA A 13 9.11 2.45 -2.97
N ALA A 14 8.46 1.76 -3.92
CA ALA A 14 7.24 2.23 -4.54
C ALA A 14 6.07 2.36 -3.54
N THR A 15 5.95 1.42 -2.60
CA THR A 15 4.92 1.47 -1.54
C THR A 15 5.19 2.62 -0.57
N LEU A 16 6.46 2.83 -0.19
CA LEU A 16 6.86 3.96 0.66
C LEU A 16 6.65 5.30 -0.05
N TRP A 17 6.91 5.36 -1.36
CA TRP A 17 6.59 6.53 -2.18
C TRP A 17 5.10 6.86 -2.13
N MET A 18 4.20 5.87 -2.25
CA MET A 18 2.76 6.11 -2.13
C MET A 18 2.35 6.63 -0.76
N LEU A 19 3.05 6.23 0.30
CA LEU A 19 2.81 6.75 1.63
C LEU A 19 3.33 8.18 1.79
N ALA A 20 4.52 8.48 1.27
CA ALA A 20 5.17 9.79 1.40
C ALA A 20 4.56 10.85 0.48
N TYR A 21 4.13 10.47 -0.72
CA TYR A 21 3.68 11.38 -1.77
C TYR A 21 2.56 12.33 -1.34
N PRO A 22 1.47 11.88 -0.67
CA PRO A 22 0.42 12.79 -0.21
C PRO A 22 0.96 13.89 0.71
N PHE A 23 1.91 13.58 1.59
CA PHE A 23 2.50 14.57 2.51
C PHE A 23 3.40 15.55 1.76
N LEU A 24 4.24 15.07 0.85
CA LEU A 24 5.09 15.92 0.01
C LEU A 24 4.24 16.83 -0.88
N PHE A 25 3.19 16.28 -1.47
CA PHE A 25 2.24 17.01 -2.30
C PHE A 25 1.54 18.10 -1.47
N LEU A 26 0.97 17.76 -0.32
CA LEU A 26 0.32 18.74 0.56
C LEU A 26 1.29 19.82 1.03
N MET A 27 2.49 19.47 1.47
CA MET A 27 3.50 20.43 1.92
C MET A 27 3.86 21.42 0.79
N LEU A 28 4.11 20.92 -0.42
CA LEU A 28 4.37 21.76 -1.58
C LEU A 28 3.17 22.66 -1.90
N TRP A 29 1.97 22.09 -1.93
CA TRP A 29 0.75 22.81 -2.28
C TRP A 29 0.42 23.92 -1.28
N PHE A 30 0.44 23.62 0.03
CA PHE A 30 0.20 24.61 1.07
C PHE A 30 1.29 25.69 1.13
N GLY A 31 2.57 25.31 1.00
CA GLY A 31 3.67 26.27 0.95
C GLY A 31 3.50 27.27 -0.19
N MET A 32 3.07 26.79 -1.36
CA MET A 32 2.81 27.64 -2.52
C MET A 32 1.55 28.50 -2.37
N PHE A 33 0.44 27.94 -1.91
CA PHE A 33 -0.76 28.72 -1.70
C PHE A 33 -0.54 29.84 -0.69
N ALA A 34 0.19 29.56 0.39
CA ALA A 34 0.53 30.57 1.39
C ALA A 34 1.25 31.78 0.77
N THR A 35 2.25 31.55 -0.09
CA THR A 35 3.00 32.65 -0.74
C THR A 35 2.15 33.42 -1.74
N ILE A 36 1.31 32.72 -2.50
CA ILE A 36 0.46 33.35 -3.52
C ILE A 36 -0.66 34.16 -2.87
N PHE A 37 -1.37 33.59 -1.91
CA PHE A 37 -2.42 34.33 -1.19
C PHE A 37 -1.85 35.56 -0.48
N ALA A 38 -0.65 35.46 0.09
CA ALA A 38 0.04 36.63 0.65
C ALA A 38 0.34 37.69 -0.42
N SER A 39 0.81 37.29 -1.61
CA SER A 39 1.10 38.25 -2.70
C SER A 39 -0.16 38.92 -3.27
N VAL A 40 -1.24 38.15 -3.47
CA VAL A 40 -2.51 38.64 -4.01
C VAL A 40 -3.15 39.60 -3.00
N ALA A 41 -3.16 39.23 -1.72
CA ALA A 41 -3.69 40.08 -0.65
C ALA A 41 -2.89 41.39 -0.50
N ALA A 42 -1.57 41.36 -0.69
CA ALA A 42 -0.73 42.54 -0.56
C ALA A 42 -0.84 43.51 -1.75
N ARG A 43 -1.11 43.01 -2.95
CA ARG A 43 -1.01 43.81 -4.20
C ARG A 43 -2.32 44.00 -4.95
N ASN A 44 -3.40 43.28 -4.60
CA ASN A 44 -4.63 43.19 -5.39
C ASN A 44 -4.39 42.82 -6.87
N GLU A 45 -3.28 42.14 -7.15
CA GLU A 45 -2.91 41.67 -8.49
C GLU A 45 -3.35 40.21 -8.67
N PRO A 46 -3.70 39.78 -9.90
CA PRO A 46 -3.96 38.37 -10.17
C PRO A 46 -2.72 37.52 -9.89
N PRO A 47 -2.88 36.22 -9.61
CA PRO A 47 -1.76 35.31 -9.40
C PRO A 47 -0.75 35.39 -10.56
N PRO A 48 0.56 35.44 -10.28
CA PRO A 48 1.56 35.57 -11.33
C PRO A 48 1.54 34.35 -12.23
N ALA A 49 1.70 34.53 -13.55
CA ALA A 49 1.65 33.46 -14.55
C ALA A 49 2.48 32.18 -14.24
N PRO A 50 3.68 32.26 -13.60
CA PRO A 50 4.42 31.09 -13.12
C PRO A 50 3.64 30.16 -12.19
N PHE A 51 2.58 30.64 -11.53
CA PHE A 51 1.67 29.81 -10.73
C PHE A 51 1.09 28.66 -11.54
N PHE A 52 0.66 28.89 -12.78
CA PHE A 52 0.13 27.83 -13.62
C PHE A 52 1.23 26.92 -14.16
N GLY A 53 2.46 27.42 -14.27
CA GLY A 53 3.62 26.64 -14.68
C GLY A 53 3.92 25.46 -13.76
N ILE A 54 3.69 25.60 -12.44
CA ILE A 54 3.91 24.48 -11.51
C ILE A 54 2.95 23.32 -11.75
N PHE A 55 1.73 23.58 -12.23
CA PHE A 55 0.78 22.52 -12.57
C PHE A 55 1.32 21.68 -13.73
N LEU A 56 2.02 22.28 -14.69
CA LEU A 56 2.66 21.54 -15.78
C LEU A 56 3.80 20.63 -15.29
N CYS A 57 4.47 20.97 -14.19
CA CYS A 57 5.50 20.12 -13.60
C CYS A 57 4.92 19.03 -12.69
N VAL A 58 3.92 19.38 -11.88
CA VAL A 58 3.35 18.48 -10.86
C VAL A 58 2.36 17.49 -11.48
N LEU A 59 1.61 17.88 -12.52
CA LEU A 59 0.60 17.04 -13.14
C LEU A 59 1.18 15.75 -13.74
N PRO A 60 2.28 15.76 -14.54
CA PRO A 60 2.90 14.52 -15.02
C PRO A 60 3.36 13.60 -13.90
N LEU A 61 3.96 14.17 -12.84
CA LEU A 61 4.38 13.41 -11.67
C LEU A 61 3.18 12.79 -10.92
N HIS A 62 2.07 13.52 -10.83
CA HIS A 62 0.84 13.02 -10.23
C HIS A 62 0.23 11.88 -11.04
N LEU A 63 0.15 12.03 -12.36
CA LEU A 63 -0.32 10.98 -13.28
C LEU A 63 0.56 9.73 -13.20
N LEU A 64 1.89 9.90 -13.16
CA LEU A 64 2.82 8.80 -12.95
C LEU A 64 2.56 8.10 -11.61
N THR A 65 2.33 8.87 -10.54
CA THR A 65 2.03 8.33 -9.21
C THR A 65 0.74 7.52 -9.21
N ILE A 66 -0.31 8.00 -9.89
CA ILE A 66 -1.56 7.24 -10.09
C ILE A 66 -1.29 5.92 -10.82
N GLY A 67 -0.47 5.94 -11.89
CA GLY A 67 -0.08 4.73 -12.61
C GLY A 67 0.65 3.72 -11.72
N VAL A 68 1.60 4.18 -10.91
CA VAL A 68 2.33 3.34 -9.94
C VAL A 68 1.37 2.79 -8.87
N MET A 69 0.39 3.57 -8.41
CA MET A 69 -0.62 3.12 -7.45
C MET A 69 -1.45 1.96 -8.02
N PHE A 70 -1.92 2.07 -9.26
CA PHE A 70 -2.65 0.97 -9.92
C PHE A 70 -1.77 -0.27 -10.12
N ALA A 71 -0.52 -0.10 -10.54
CA ALA A 71 0.42 -1.20 -10.70
C ALA A 71 0.68 -1.92 -9.36
N LEU A 72 0.86 -1.18 -8.27
CA LEU A 72 1.00 -1.74 -6.93
C LEU A 72 -0.27 -2.47 -6.49
N MET A 73 -1.46 -1.92 -6.73
CA MET A 73 -2.72 -2.55 -6.37
C MET A 73 -2.89 -3.91 -7.05
N ILE A 74 -2.64 -3.98 -8.37
CA ILE A 74 -2.66 -5.23 -9.14
C ILE A 74 -1.63 -6.22 -8.58
N PHE A 75 -0.41 -5.76 -8.33
CA PHE A 75 0.66 -6.59 -7.77
C PHE A 75 0.26 -7.17 -6.40
N TYR A 76 -0.26 -6.36 -5.47
CA TYR A 76 -0.61 -6.81 -4.13
C TYR A 76 -1.77 -7.80 -4.16
N TRP A 77 -2.79 -7.59 -4.99
CA TRP A 77 -3.87 -8.55 -5.18
C TRP A 77 -3.37 -9.88 -5.75
N ALA A 78 -2.54 -9.84 -6.79
CA ALA A 78 -1.91 -11.04 -7.32
C ALA A 78 -1.08 -11.77 -6.26
N HIS A 79 -0.36 -11.03 -5.40
CA HIS A 79 0.40 -11.60 -4.29
C HIS A 79 -0.50 -12.26 -3.24
N ILE A 80 -1.59 -11.60 -2.83
CA ILE A 80 -2.60 -12.14 -1.88
C ILE A 80 -3.20 -13.43 -2.42
N ILE A 81 -3.60 -13.45 -3.70
CA ILE A 81 -4.19 -14.62 -4.33
C ILE A 81 -3.17 -15.76 -4.40
N LYS A 82 -1.91 -15.48 -4.74
CA LYS A 82 -0.87 -16.52 -4.86
C LYS A 82 -0.22 -16.91 -3.54
N ASN A 83 -0.57 -16.27 -2.41
CA ASN A 83 0.00 -16.60 -1.10
C ASN A 83 -0.87 -17.61 -0.35
N THR A 84 -0.73 -18.89 -0.69
CA THR A 84 -1.48 -20.00 -0.07
C THR A 84 -1.04 -20.35 1.35
N THR A 85 0.05 -19.75 1.85
CA THR A 85 0.54 -20.00 3.21
C THR A 85 -0.15 -19.15 4.27
N THR A 86 -0.87 -18.11 3.84
CA THR A 86 -1.66 -17.22 4.71
C THR A 86 -3.09 -17.75 4.81
N SER A 87 -3.69 -17.66 5.99
CA SER A 87 -5.09 -18.05 6.19
C SER A 87 -6.04 -17.28 5.27
N ASP A 88 -7.10 -17.95 4.82
CA ASP A 88 -8.05 -17.36 3.87
C ASP A 88 -8.73 -16.10 4.43
N THR A 89 -9.06 -16.10 5.73
CA THR A 89 -9.60 -14.93 6.43
C THR A 89 -8.70 -13.71 6.30
N LEU A 90 -7.38 -13.88 6.52
CA LEU A 90 -6.44 -12.77 6.41
C LEU A 90 -6.24 -12.34 4.95
N ARG A 91 -6.23 -13.27 3.99
CA ARG A 91 -6.15 -12.93 2.56
C ARG A 91 -7.34 -12.05 2.15
N VAL A 92 -8.55 -12.39 2.58
CA VAL A 92 -9.75 -11.57 2.34
C VAL A 92 -9.65 -10.23 3.05
N LEU A 93 -9.27 -10.22 4.33
CA LEU A 93 -9.14 -8.99 5.12
C LEU A 93 -8.15 -8.00 4.48
N PHE A 94 -6.97 -8.48 4.08
CA PHE A 94 -5.98 -7.66 3.39
C PHE A 94 -6.41 -7.29 1.97
N GLY A 95 -7.11 -8.16 1.25
CA GLY A 95 -7.64 -7.85 -0.09
C GLY A 95 -8.63 -6.68 -0.05
N VAL A 96 -9.62 -6.76 0.83
CA VAL A 96 -10.62 -5.70 1.06
C VAL A 96 -9.96 -4.46 1.68
N GLY A 97 -9.03 -4.67 2.62
CA GLY A 97 -8.28 -3.59 3.27
C GLY A 97 -7.44 -2.78 2.29
N ILE A 98 -6.79 -3.43 1.32
CA ILE A 98 -6.04 -2.74 0.27
C ILE A 98 -6.98 -1.95 -0.65
N PHE A 99 -8.17 -2.46 -0.94
CA PHE A 99 -9.15 -1.77 -1.78
C PHE A 99 -9.64 -0.47 -1.15
N TRP A 100 -10.02 -0.49 0.14
CA TRP A 100 -10.56 0.68 0.84
C TRP A 100 -9.50 1.57 1.48
N PHE A 101 -8.44 0.97 2.02
CA PHE A 101 -7.43 1.63 2.85
C PHE A 101 -6.01 1.40 2.32
N GLY A 102 -5.85 1.38 0.99
CA GLY A 102 -4.60 1.05 0.30
C GLY A 102 -3.37 1.77 0.84
N TYR A 103 -3.48 3.07 1.15
CA TYR A 103 -2.38 3.88 1.70
C TYR A 103 -1.77 3.31 2.99
N PHE A 104 -2.58 2.70 3.86
CA PHE A 104 -2.11 2.15 5.13
C PHE A 104 -1.92 0.64 5.04
N VAL A 105 -2.85 -0.07 4.40
CA VAL A 105 -2.83 -1.54 4.40
C VAL A 105 -1.72 -2.09 3.50
N MET A 106 -1.38 -1.43 2.39
CA MET A 106 -0.27 -1.87 1.53
C MET A 106 1.07 -1.91 2.27
N PRO A 107 1.54 -0.86 2.99
CA PRO A 107 2.82 -0.94 3.71
C PRO A 107 2.82 -1.99 4.83
N PHE A 108 1.70 -2.17 5.55
CA PHE A 108 1.60 -3.26 6.53
C PHE A 108 1.69 -4.64 5.87
N TYR A 109 0.94 -4.84 4.78
CA TYR A 109 0.98 -6.10 4.04
C TYR A 109 2.37 -6.37 3.46
N PHE A 110 3.04 -5.35 2.92
CA PHE A 110 4.42 -5.43 2.45
C PHE A 110 5.33 -5.97 3.56
N PHE A 111 5.29 -5.33 4.73
CA PHE A 111 6.16 -5.67 5.85
C PHE A 111 5.94 -7.11 6.34
N PHE A 112 4.69 -7.57 6.45
CA PHE A 112 4.39 -8.89 6.98
C PHE A 112 4.52 -10.02 5.96
N PHE A 113 4.14 -9.81 4.69
CA PHE A 113 3.97 -10.90 3.72
C PHE A 113 4.87 -10.83 2.49
N VAL A 114 5.42 -9.65 2.16
CA VAL A 114 6.29 -9.48 0.97
C VAL A 114 7.76 -9.40 1.38
N TRP A 115 8.06 -8.67 2.45
CA TRP A 115 9.42 -8.48 2.94
C TRP A 115 9.99 -9.77 3.52
N ARG A 116 9.19 -10.45 4.35
CA ARG A 116 9.57 -11.71 5.02
C ARG A 116 9.55 -12.86 4.02
N ASP A 117 10.46 -13.83 4.20
CA ASP A 117 10.51 -15.04 3.38
C ASP A 117 9.46 -16.08 3.79
N GLU A 118 8.99 -15.99 5.04
CA GLU A 118 7.96 -16.86 5.60
C GLU A 118 6.82 -16.06 6.21
N THR A 119 5.60 -16.57 6.00
CA THR A 119 4.39 -16.06 6.63
C THR A 119 4.50 -16.21 8.16
N PRO A 120 4.19 -15.15 8.95
CA PRO A 120 4.20 -15.21 10.41
C PRO A 120 3.32 -16.33 10.96
N ALA A 121 3.72 -16.99 12.04
CA ALA A 121 3.01 -18.16 12.58
C ALA A 121 1.52 -17.89 12.89
N TRP A 122 1.20 -16.71 13.42
CA TRP A 122 -0.18 -16.28 13.71
C TRP A 122 -1.05 -16.11 12.45
N ALA A 123 -0.42 -15.92 11.28
CA ALA A 123 -1.11 -15.71 10.01
C ALA A 123 -1.20 -16.98 9.15
N ARG A 124 -0.56 -18.08 9.57
CA ARG A 124 -0.58 -19.35 8.84
C ARG A 124 -1.94 -20.02 8.96
N THR A 125 -2.30 -20.78 7.94
CA THR A 125 -3.46 -21.69 8.01
C THR A 125 -3.21 -22.71 9.11
N GLN A 126 -4.05 -22.70 10.14
CA GLN A 126 -4.00 -23.70 11.21
C GLN A 126 -4.54 -25.02 10.66
N PRO A 127 -3.91 -26.17 10.96
CA PRO A 127 -4.50 -27.45 10.63
C PRO A 127 -5.86 -27.54 11.33
N THR A 128 -6.92 -27.84 10.56
CA THR A 128 -8.26 -28.03 11.10
C THR A 128 -8.21 -29.13 12.15
N SER A 129 -8.50 -28.78 13.41
CA SER A 129 -8.44 -29.67 14.58
C SER A 129 -9.39 -30.88 14.50
N SER A 130 -10.18 -31.01 13.43
CA SER A 130 -11.14 -32.09 13.19
C SER A 130 -10.52 -33.45 12.91
N ALA A 131 -9.22 -33.55 12.64
CA ALA A 131 -8.53 -34.83 12.47
C ALA A 131 -8.13 -35.51 13.80
N GLN A 132 -8.28 -34.84 14.94
CA GLN A 132 -7.78 -35.36 16.23
C GLN A 132 -8.84 -36.10 17.08
N THR A 133 -10.12 -36.06 16.68
CA THR A 133 -11.22 -36.63 17.48
C THR A 133 -11.57 -38.08 17.13
N THR A 134 -11.04 -38.65 16.05
CA THR A 134 -11.36 -40.03 15.63
C THR A 134 -10.53 -41.13 16.32
N GLY A 135 -9.58 -40.77 17.20
CA GLY A 135 -8.64 -41.72 17.82
C GLY A 135 -8.99 -42.22 19.24
N VAL A 136 -9.99 -41.64 19.94
CA VAL A 136 -10.16 -41.88 21.39
C VAL A 136 -11.24 -42.92 21.74
N SER A 137 -12.02 -43.43 20.77
CA SER A 137 -13.21 -44.24 21.08
C SER A 137 -13.04 -45.78 21.05
N ALA A 138 -11.82 -46.32 20.92
CA ALA A 138 -11.63 -47.77 20.67
C ALA A 138 -10.90 -48.57 21.77
N GLN A 139 -10.77 -48.06 23.02
CA GLN A 139 -9.97 -48.74 24.06
C GLN A 139 -10.70 -49.16 25.34
N ASN A 140 -12.04 -49.15 25.39
CA ASN A 140 -12.80 -49.62 26.55
C ASN A 140 -13.85 -50.68 26.17
N THR A 141 -13.42 -51.89 25.82
CA THR A 141 -14.23 -53.13 25.92
C THR A 141 -13.31 -54.33 26.04
#